data_AF-A0A7S2VR07-F1
#
_entry.id   AF-A0A7S2VR07-F1
#
_cell.length_a   1.000
_cell.length_b   1.000
_cell.length_c   1.000
_cell.angle_alpha   90.00
_cell.angle_beta   90.00
_cell.angle_gamma   90.00
#
_symmetry.space_group_name_H-M   'P 1'
#
loop_
_entity.id
_entity.type
_entity.pdbx_description
1 polymer ?
#
loop_
_entity_poly.entity_id
_entity_poly.type
_entity_poly.pdbx_seq_one_letter_code
_entity_poly.pdbx_strand_id
1 'polypeptide(L)'
;MKAKELTHESLFAEVAGGDTGAGITKDIFVGHLAKLPAALDREEIAFSEARREAIFAHLDKDGDAKLSFGEFKDLFLQRFKVTKEITVTDGFDVAKSKSLCKVADGELIETLHGSQTDE
;
A
#
# COMPACT_ATOMS: atom_id res chain seq x y z
N MET A 1 -6.57 -5.13 19.77
CA MET A 1 -6.85 -6.06 18.66
C MET A 1 -5.54 -6.69 18.24
N LYS A 2 -5.45 -8.03 18.11
CA LYS A 2 -4.26 -8.65 17.54
C LYS A 2 -4.12 -8.14 16.10
N ALA A 3 -2.93 -7.66 15.73
CA ALA A 3 -2.63 -7.34 14.35
C ALA A 3 -2.93 -8.58 13.51
N LYS A 4 -3.95 -8.50 12.64
CA LYS A 4 -4.07 -9.46 11.55
C LYS A 4 -2.90 -9.14 10.63
N GLU A 5 -1.86 -9.96 10.63
CA GLU A 5 -0.86 -9.94 9.56
C GLU A 5 -1.56 -10.43 8.29
N LEU A 6 -2.14 -9.49 7.55
CA LEU A 6 -2.73 -9.74 6.25
C LEU A 6 -1.69 -9.38 5.20
N THR A 7 -1.36 -10.33 4.33
CA THR A 7 -0.58 -10.01 3.13
C THR A 7 -1.44 -9.20 2.16
N HIS A 8 -0.79 -8.46 1.24
CA HIS A 8 -1.53 -7.71 0.22
C HIS A 8 -2.42 -8.63 -0.62
N GLU A 9 -1.96 -9.84 -0.91
CA GLU A 9 -2.71 -10.88 -1.62
C GLU A 9 -3.96 -11.31 -0.86
N SER A 10 -3.83 -11.58 0.45
CA SER A 10 -4.97 -11.95 1.29
C SER A 10 -5.98 -10.82 1.45
N LEU A 11 -5.50 -9.58 1.57
CA LEU A 11 -6.36 -8.41 1.62
C LEU A 11 -7.13 -8.22 0.30
N PHE A 12 -6.42 -8.33 -0.83
CA PHE A 12 -7.05 -8.23 -2.15
C PHE A 12 -8.15 -9.28 -2.32
N ALA A 13 -7.87 -10.54 -1.95
CA ALA A 13 -8.85 -11.61 -2.00
C ALA A 13 -10.06 -11.37 -1.06
N GLU A 14 -9.82 -10.84 0.15
CA GLU A 14 -10.89 -10.47 1.09
C GLU A 14 -11.80 -9.38 0.49
N VAL A 15 -11.22 -8.33 -0.08
CA VAL A 15 -11.98 -7.24 -0.71
C VAL A 15 -12.71 -7.72 -1.96
N ALA A 16 -12.08 -8.54 -2.80
CA ALA A 16 -12.68 -9.13 -3.99
C ALA A 16 -13.76 -10.20 -3.69
N GLY A 17 -14.02 -10.51 -2.42
CA GLY A 17 -15.00 -11.53 -2.03
C GLY A 17 -14.60 -12.96 -2.41
N GLY A 18 -13.30 -13.21 -2.60
CA GLY A 18 -12.72 -14.50 -2.97
C GLY A 18 -12.53 -14.76 -4.46
N ASP A 19 -13.07 -13.92 -5.35
CA ASP A 19 -12.87 -14.02 -6.79
C ASP A 19 -11.84 -12.99 -7.29
N THR A 20 -10.56 -13.35 -7.20
CA THR A 20 -9.45 -12.49 -7.62
C THR A 20 -9.31 -12.34 -9.12
N GLY A 21 -9.95 -13.21 -9.92
CA GLY A 21 -9.88 -13.18 -11.38
C GLY A 21 -10.74 -12.08 -11.99
N ALA A 22 -11.81 -11.66 -11.31
CA ALA A 22 -12.72 -10.63 -11.78
C ALA A 22 -12.24 -9.19 -11.49
N GLY A 23 -11.22 -9.02 -10.65
CA GLY A 23 -10.78 -7.72 -10.12
C GLY A 23 -11.75 -7.14 -9.09
N ILE A 24 -11.37 -6.04 -8.44
CA ILE A 24 -12.26 -5.34 -7.50
C ILE A 24 -13.03 -4.27 -8.26
N THR A 25 -14.36 -4.39 -8.33
CA THR A 25 -15.21 -3.36 -8.97
C THR A 25 -15.37 -2.12 -8.09
N LYS A 26 -15.77 -1.00 -8.70
CA LYS A 26 -16.02 0.27 -8.00
C LYS A 26 -16.95 0.11 -6.78
N ASP A 27 -18.08 -0.58 -6.94
CA ASP A 27 -19.08 -0.75 -5.88
C ASP A 27 -18.52 -1.55 -4.69
N ILE A 28 -17.75 -2.61 -4.99
CA ILE A 28 -17.10 -3.43 -3.96
C ILE A 28 -16.07 -2.59 -3.21
N PHE A 29 -15.24 -1.83 -3.92
CA PHE A 29 -14.20 -0.99 -3.32
C PHE A 29 -14.77 0.14 -2.45
N VAL A 30 -15.75 0.88 -2.98
CA VAL A 30 -16.41 1.99 -2.26
C VAL A 30 -17.16 1.45 -1.04
N GLY A 31 -17.83 0.31 -1.17
CA GLY A 31 -18.50 -0.38 -0.06
C GLY A 31 -17.53 -0.86 1.01
N HIS A 32 -16.33 -1.32 0.63
CA HIS A 32 -15.28 -1.71 1.57
C HIS A 32 -14.72 -0.48 2.32
N LEU A 33 -14.35 0.59 1.62
CA LEU A 33 -13.87 1.83 2.23
C LEU A 33 -14.92 2.50 3.14
N ALA A 34 -16.21 2.26 2.93
CA ALA A 34 -17.27 2.73 3.81
C ALA A 34 -17.26 2.07 5.18
N LYS A 35 -16.89 0.79 5.24
CA LYS A 35 -16.89 -0.03 6.46
C LYS A 35 -15.56 0.03 7.19
N LEU A 36 -14.49 0.39 6.49
CA LEU A 36 -13.12 0.44 7.02
C LEU A 36 -12.94 1.32 8.27
N PRO A 37 -13.53 2.54 8.38
CA PRO A 37 -13.38 3.39 9.56
C PRO A 37 -13.87 2.71 10.83
N ALA A 38 -15.03 2.06 10.76
CA ALA A 38 -15.62 1.32 11.89
C ALA A 38 -14.86 0.02 12.18
N ALA A 39 -14.33 -0.65 11.15
CA ALA A 39 -13.54 -1.87 11.33
C ALA A 39 -12.18 -1.63 12.00
N LEU A 40 -11.57 -0.46 11.75
CA LEU A 40 -10.26 -0.08 12.30
C LEU A 40 -10.34 0.83 13.52
N ASP A 41 -11.53 1.27 13.92
CA ASP A 41 -11.75 2.26 14.99
C ASP A 41 -10.96 3.56 14.72
N ARG A 42 -11.06 4.05 13.47
CA ARG A 42 -10.31 5.20 12.94
C ARG A 42 -11.22 6.14 12.16
N GLU A 43 -11.62 7.24 12.80
CA GLU A 43 -12.50 8.24 12.17
C GLU A 43 -11.79 9.06 11.09
N GLU A 44 -10.46 9.17 11.13
CA GLU A 44 -9.68 9.98 10.18
C GLU A 44 -9.74 9.46 8.73
N ILE A 45 -10.14 8.20 8.55
CA ILE A 45 -10.34 7.56 7.24
C ILE A 45 -11.81 7.50 6.81
N ALA A 46 -12.73 8.15 7.54
CA ALA A 46 -14.15 8.24 7.19
C ALA A 46 -14.40 9.18 6.00
N PHE A 47 -13.94 8.77 4.82
CA PHE A 47 -14.08 9.55 3.59
C PHE A 47 -15.53 9.66 3.13
N SER A 48 -15.88 10.76 2.46
CA SER A 48 -17.17 10.86 1.76
C SER A 48 -17.24 9.89 0.59
N GLU A 49 -18.46 9.56 0.14
CA GLU A 49 -18.69 8.69 -1.02
C GLU A 49 -17.95 9.19 -2.27
N ALA A 50 -18.12 10.48 -2.62
CA ALA A 50 -17.41 11.10 -3.74
C ALA A 50 -15.87 10.97 -3.64
N ARG A 51 -15.30 11.04 -2.42
CA ARG A 51 -13.87 10.85 -2.22
C ARG A 51 -13.46 9.39 -2.40
N ARG A 52 -14.26 8.43 -1.96
CA ARG A 52 -14.00 6.99 -2.17
C ARG A 52 -14.03 6.64 -3.66
N GLU A 53 -14.98 7.22 -4.40
CA GLU A 53 -15.02 7.07 -5.86
C GLU A 53 -13.81 7.70 -6.55
N ALA A 54 -13.38 8.88 -6.12
CA ALA A 54 -12.18 9.52 -6.65
C ALA A 54 -10.91 8.72 -6.36
N ILE A 55 -10.83 8.05 -5.20
CA ILE A 55 -9.74 7.13 -4.87
C ILE A 55 -9.75 5.95 -5.85
N PHE A 56 -10.90 5.34 -6.11
CA PHE A 56 -11.02 4.26 -7.10
C PHE A 56 -10.53 4.71 -8.48
N ALA A 57 -11.03 5.83 -8.98
CA ALA A 57 -10.64 6.38 -10.29
C ALA A 57 -9.16 6.79 -10.37
N HIS A 58 -8.50 7.03 -9.24
CA HIS A 58 -7.06 7.29 -9.21
C HIS A 58 -6.22 6.00 -9.31
N LEU A 59 -6.78 4.87 -8.86
CA LEU A 59 -6.09 3.57 -8.82
C LEU A 59 -6.33 2.76 -10.10
N ASP A 60 -7.51 2.86 -10.68
CA ASP A 60 -7.88 2.29 -11.98
C ASP A 60 -7.13 3.05 -13.09
N LYS A 61 -5.92 2.59 -13.41
CA LYS A 61 -5.01 3.26 -14.34
C LYS A 61 -5.30 2.88 -15.78
N ASP A 62 -5.78 1.66 -16.01
CA ASP A 62 -6.11 1.17 -17.34
C ASP A 62 -7.55 1.55 -17.77
N GLY A 63 -8.38 2.00 -16.83
CA GLY A 63 -9.74 2.48 -17.08
C GLY A 63 -10.72 1.35 -17.36
N ASP A 64 -10.43 0.13 -16.90
CA ASP A 64 -11.29 -1.05 -17.11
C ASP A 64 -12.47 -1.13 -16.11
N ALA A 65 -12.61 -0.11 -15.26
CA ALA A 65 -13.60 0.00 -14.18
C ALA A 65 -13.45 -1.06 -13.08
N LYS A 66 -12.26 -1.64 -12.95
CA LYS A 66 -11.87 -2.61 -11.93
C LYS A 66 -10.48 -2.25 -11.40
N LEU A 67 -10.12 -2.85 -10.27
CA LEU A 67 -8.75 -2.82 -9.77
C LEU A 67 -8.16 -4.21 -9.92
N SER A 68 -7.13 -4.31 -10.74
CA SER A 68 -6.23 -5.45 -10.75
C SER A 68 -5.43 -5.54 -9.44
N PHE A 69 -4.80 -6.68 -9.18
CA PHE A 69 -3.92 -6.81 -8.03
C PHE A 69 -2.77 -5.80 -8.05
N GLY A 70 -2.23 -5.49 -9.25
CA GLY A 70 -1.16 -4.51 -9.40
C GLY A 70 -1.60 -3.11 -8.99
N GLU A 71 -2.76 -2.66 -9.47
CA GLU A 71 -3.33 -1.36 -9.12
C GLU A 71 -3.76 -1.28 -7.66
N PHE A 72 -4.26 -2.37 -7.11
CA PHE A 72 -4.57 -2.46 -5.70
C PHE A 72 -3.32 -2.29 -4.82
N LYS A 73 -2.17 -2.84 -5.23
CA LYS A 73 -0.91 -2.69 -4.48
C LYS A 73 -0.43 -1.24 -4.41
N ASP A 74 -0.80 -0.40 -5.36
CA ASP A 74 -0.42 1.02 -5.36
C ASP A 74 -1.01 1.79 -4.18
N LEU A 75 -2.08 1.29 -3.55
CA LEU A 75 -2.59 1.82 -2.28
C LEU A 75 -1.55 1.80 -1.15
N PHE A 76 -0.65 0.82 -1.17
CA PHE A 76 0.34 0.59 -0.13
C PHE A 76 1.71 1.16 -0.50
N LEU A 77 1.85 1.72 -1.70
CA LEU A 77 3.10 2.25 -2.20
C LEU A 77 3.45 3.57 -1.51
N GLN A 78 4.51 3.54 -0.72
CA GLN A 78 5.08 4.71 -0.08
C GLN A 78 6.26 5.24 -0.89
N ARG A 79 6.24 6.53 -1.18
CA ARG A 79 7.31 7.22 -1.91
C ARG A 79 8.12 8.09 -0.97
N PHE A 80 9.42 7.90 -0.96
CA PHE A 80 10.37 8.66 -0.15
C PHE A 80 11.34 9.39 -1.07
N LYS A 81 11.59 10.66 -0.78
CA LYS A 81 12.65 11.42 -1.42
C LYS A 81 13.88 11.37 -0.53
N VAL A 82 14.99 10.89 -1.07
CA VAL A 82 16.28 10.92 -0.40
C VAL A 82 16.71 12.37 -0.24
N THR A 83 17.00 12.79 0.99
CA THR A 83 17.44 14.16 1.33
C THR A 83 18.93 14.23 1.68
N LYS A 84 19.56 13.07 1.86
CA LYS A 84 20.98 12.90 2.11
C LYS A 84 21.41 11.60 1.46
N GLU A 85 22.42 11.70 0.61
CA GLU A 85 23.02 10.54 -0.03
C GLU A 85 23.49 9.52 1.02
N ILE A 86 23.14 8.24 0.84
CA ILE A 86 23.48 7.16 1.76
C ILE A 86 23.71 5.84 1.03
N THR A 87 24.57 4.99 1.59
CA THR A 87 24.76 3.61 1.14
C THR A 87 23.83 2.70 1.91
N VAL A 88 23.01 1.92 1.20
CA VAL A 88 22.14 0.89 1.78
C VAL A 88 22.97 -0.38 1.98
N THR A 89 22.96 -0.92 3.19
CA THR A 89 23.68 -2.14 3.57
C THR A 89 22.71 -3.28 3.92
N ASP A 90 23.17 -4.52 3.83
CA ASP A 90 22.41 -5.72 4.20
C ASP A 90 22.38 -6.00 5.71
N GLY A 91 22.97 -5.12 6.51
CA GLY A 91 23.00 -5.21 7.96
C GLY A 91 23.38 -3.88 8.61
N PHE A 92 23.12 -3.78 9.91
CA PHE A 92 23.32 -2.56 10.69
C PHE A 92 24.80 -2.30 11.03
N ASP A 93 25.56 -3.36 11.28
CA ASP A 93 27.00 -3.28 11.54
C ASP A 93 27.75 -3.02 10.22
N VAL A 94 28.22 -1.79 10.04
CA VAL A 94 28.95 -1.35 8.83
C VAL A 94 30.22 -2.18 8.60
N ALA A 95 30.84 -2.74 9.65
CA ALA A 95 32.06 -3.54 9.51
C ALA A 95 31.79 -4.97 9.02
N LYS A 96 30.56 -5.48 9.21
CA LYS A 96 30.18 -6.86 8.85
C LYS A 96 29.17 -6.94 7.71
N SER A 97 28.63 -5.82 7.27
CA SER A 97 27.64 -5.77 6.20
C SER A 97 28.26 -5.48 4.85
N LYS A 98 27.54 -5.88 3.81
CA LYS A 98 27.85 -5.58 2.42
C LYS A 98 27.01 -4.39 1.97
N SER A 99 27.61 -3.52 1.19
CA SER A 99 26.89 -2.48 0.47
C SER A 99 26.04 -3.11 -0.63
N LEU A 100 24.72 -2.90 -0.56
CA LEU A 100 23.77 -3.34 -1.57
C LEU A 100 23.71 -2.34 -2.73
N CYS A 101 23.55 -1.06 -2.41
CA CYS A 101 23.52 0.03 -3.37
C CYS A 101 23.78 1.38 -2.69
N LYS A 102 23.91 2.42 -3.50
CA LYS A 102 24.00 3.81 -3.07
C LYS A 102 22.79 4.55 -3.60
N VAL A 103 22.14 5.34 -2.75
CA VAL A 103 21.01 6.19 -3.13
C VAL A 103 21.42 7.65 -3.06
N ALA A 104 21.18 8.41 -4.13
CA ALA A 104 21.65 9.77 -4.31
C ALA A 104 20.68 10.80 -3.71
N ASP A 105 21.19 12.00 -3.39
CA ASP A 105 20.31 13.11 -3.01
C ASP A 105 19.29 13.41 -4.11
N GLY A 106 18.03 13.58 -3.70
CA GLY A 106 16.92 13.83 -4.61
C GLY A 106 16.34 12.60 -5.29
N GLU A 107 16.95 11.42 -5.14
CA GLU A 107 16.42 10.15 -5.67
C GLU A 107 15.09 9.79 -5.01
N LEU A 108 14.16 9.22 -5.79
CA LEU A 108 12.88 8.73 -5.30
C LEU A 108 12.97 7.22 -5.07
N ILE A 109 12.66 6.80 -3.85
CA ILE A 109 12.59 5.40 -3.45
C ILE A 109 11.13 5.05 -3.20
N GLU A 110 10.73 3.86 -3.62
CA GLU A 110 9.39 3.33 -3.37
C GLU A 110 9.48 2.06 -2.51
N THR A 111 8.54 1.90 -1.58
CA THR A 111 8.40 0.67 -0.79
C THR A 111 6.92 0.34 -0.61
N LEU A 112 6.63 -0.95 -0.58
CA LEU A 112 5.30 -1.48 -0.25
C LEU A 112 5.18 -1.82 1.25
N HIS A 113 6.25 -1.64 2.01
CA HIS A 113 6.32 -1.98 3.42
C HIS A 113 6.32 -0.72 4.28
N GLY A 114 5.52 -0.74 5.34
CA GLY A 114 5.53 0.30 6.38
C GLY A 114 6.81 0.27 7.22
N SER A 115 7.00 1.32 8.03
CA SER A 115 8.09 1.37 9.00
C SER A 115 8.00 0.22 10.00
N GLN A 116 9.10 -0.51 10.18
CA GLN A 116 9.24 -1.51 11.23
C GLN A 116 10.08 -0.94 12.38
N THR A 117 9.75 -1.32 13.61
CA THR A 117 10.58 -1.03 14.79
C THR A 117 11.69 -2.08 14.84
N ASP A 118 12.91 -1.65 15.16
CA ASP A 118 14.01 -2.56 15.47
C ASP A 118 13.67 -3.31 16.78
N GLU A 119 13.69 -4.64 16.76
CA GLU A 119 13.62 -5.50 17.97
C GLU A 119 15.03 -5.88 18.45
#